data_AF-G0QR46-F1
#
_entry.id   AF-G0QR46-F1
#
_cell.length_a   1.000
_cell.length_b   1.000
_cell.length_c   1.000
_cell.angle_alpha   90.00
_cell.angle_beta   90.00
_cell.angle_gamma   90.00
#
_symmetry.space_group_name_H-M   'P 1'
#
loop_
_entity.id
_entity.type
_entity.pdbx_description
1 polymer ?
#
loop_
_entity_poly.entity_id
_entity_poly.type
_entity_poly.pdbx_seq_one_letter_code
_entity_poly.pdbx_strand_id
1 'polypeptide(L)'
;MRFNSNIKKCGEVTIPQIDRDKGKDSDLHIYVGPSHGQITFNLDQLEKKDLSQKYIFQDILELVIHETTHLLGFSQHSIPLWIQSDKSLYTEPTFIKKLRGIDTLFLKTPYVLYFARKYFGCPSLDGMPLENIGEDFSYYSGFTANLLRDTGFYEQIKESMGEEILYAKGVGCQHFTDSYCNSYKDEYCIPQTEQGQCDFHHIGSSNCIIGQFNESRCHTYQVSLQKECWNIKNMQQSKQLIEVYGIQYGVDSKCFNSLQQKYLLCE
;
A
#
# COMPACT_ATOMS: atom_id res chain seq x y z
N MET A 1 -2.08 3.74 -2.16
CA MET A 1 -3.46 4.27 -2.29
C MET A 1 -3.45 5.36 -3.35
N ARG A 2 -3.71 5.00 -4.61
CA ARG A 2 -3.76 5.94 -5.74
C ARG A 2 -5.20 6.40 -6.00
N PHE A 3 -5.33 7.49 -6.74
CA PHE A 3 -6.57 8.23 -6.96
C PHE A 3 -7.11 8.03 -8.38
N ASN A 4 -8.35 7.56 -8.49
CA ASN A 4 -9.26 7.89 -9.60
C ASN A 4 -10.71 7.54 -9.24
N SER A 5 -11.49 8.50 -8.74
CA SER A 5 -12.95 8.30 -8.59
C SER A 5 -13.74 9.34 -9.37
N ASN A 6 -13.74 9.23 -10.70
CA ASN A 6 -14.73 9.89 -11.57
C ASN A 6 -16.04 9.09 -11.69
N ILE A 7 -16.40 8.28 -10.68
CA ILE A 7 -17.57 7.40 -10.76
C ILE A 7 -18.79 8.12 -10.16
N LYS A 8 -19.61 8.72 -11.03
CA LYS A 8 -20.99 9.17 -10.73
C LYS A 8 -21.98 7.98 -10.76
N LYS A 9 -21.77 6.94 -9.94
CA LYS A 9 -22.69 5.78 -9.88
C LYS A 9 -23.10 5.49 -8.45
N CYS A 10 -24.15 6.16 -7.99
CA CYS A 10 -24.90 5.78 -6.80
C CYS A 10 -26.29 5.30 -7.25
N GLY A 11 -26.80 4.20 -6.71
CA GLY A 11 -28.19 3.76 -6.94
C GLY A 11 -28.45 2.76 -8.08
N GLU A 12 -27.42 2.09 -8.62
CA GLU A 12 -27.60 1.01 -9.62
C GLU A 12 -28.03 -0.33 -8.99
N VAL A 13 -27.85 -0.49 -7.66
CA VAL A 13 -28.19 -1.72 -6.94
C VAL A 13 -29.46 -1.52 -6.13
N THR A 14 -30.47 -2.35 -6.39
CA THR A 14 -31.72 -2.35 -5.63
C THR A 14 -31.47 -2.97 -4.26
N ILE A 15 -31.53 -2.17 -3.19
CA ILE A 15 -31.44 -2.67 -1.82
C ILE A 15 -32.76 -3.37 -1.46
N PRO A 16 -32.77 -4.68 -1.13
CA PRO A 16 -33.98 -5.38 -0.71
C PRO A 16 -34.68 -4.65 0.43
N GLN A 17 -36.01 -4.59 0.40
CA GLN A 17 -36.80 -3.91 1.43
C GLN A 17 -36.59 -4.54 2.82
N ILE A 18 -36.34 -5.85 2.88
CA ILE A 18 -36.05 -6.57 4.12
C ILE A 18 -34.73 -6.13 4.77
N ASP A 19 -33.71 -5.79 3.98
CA ASP A 19 -32.43 -5.29 4.48
C ASP A 19 -32.54 -3.84 4.97
N ARG A 20 -33.46 -3.07 4.38
CA ARG A 20 -33.83 -1.72 4.86
C ARG A 20 -34.57 -1.76 6.18
N ASP A 21 -35.38 -2.79 6.42
CA ASP A 21 -36.34 -2.81 7.51
C ASP A 21 -35.93 -3.72 8.70
N LYS A 22 -35.10 -4.76 8.50
CA LYS A 22 -34.89 -5.85 9.48
C LYS A 22 -33.47 -6.48 9.51
N GLY A 23 -32.40 -5.74 9.22
CA GLY A 23 -31.03 -6.27 9.11
C GLY A 23 -30.43 -6.91 10.37
N LYS A 24 -30.88 -8.11 10.78
CA LYS A 24 -30.36 -8.84 11.95
C LYS A 24 -30.07 -10.34 11.76
N ASP A 25 -30.46 -10.99 10.67
CA ASP A 25 -30.23 -12.44 10.49
C ASP A 25 -29.73 -12.80 9.07
N SER A 26 -28.47 -12.47 8.76
CA SER A 26 -27.81 -12.85 7.50
C SER A 26 -26.31 -13.16 7.69
N ASP A 27 -25.77 -14.07 6.87
CA ASP A 27 -24.37 -14.51 6.96
C ASP A 27 -23.34 -13.52 6.37
N LEU A 28 -23.71 -12.59 5.44
CA LEU A 28 -22.88 -11.42 5.05
C LEU A 28 -23.66 -10.38 4.21
N HIS A 29 -23.71 -9.11 4.65
CA HIS A 29 -24.11 -7.95 3.85
C HIS A 29 -23.03 -6.87 3.94
N ILE A 30 -22.56 -6.34 2.79
CA ILE A 30 -21.56 -5.26 2.76
C ILE A 30 -22.21 -4.00 2.14
N TYR A 31 -22.61 -3.08 3.03
CA TYR A 31 -22.95 -1.70 2.73
C TYR A 31 -21.91 -0.82 3.42
N VAL A 32 -21.02 -0.16 2.68
CA VAL A 32 -19.97 0.63 3.34
C VAL A 32 -19.97 2.04 2.78
N GLY A 33 -20.56 2.93 3.55
CA GLY A 33 -20.14 4.32 3.73
C GLY A 33 -19.90 4.48 5.24
N PRO A 34 -19.77 5.71 5.77
CA PRO A 34 -20.33 5.98 7.10
C PRO A 34 -21.87 5.76 7.13
N SER A 35 -22.54 5.62 5.97
CA SER A 35 -23.91 5.09 5.86
C SER A 35 -24.17 4.12 4.70
N HIS A 36 -23.67 4.35 3.47
CA HIS A 36 -23.78 3.39 2.34
C HIS A 36 -22.64 3.55 1.30
N GLY A 37 -22.30 2.46 0.62
CA GLY A 37 -21.39 2.45 -0.54
C GLY A 37 -21.13 1.04 -1.05
N GLN A 38 -20.46 0.94 -2.20
CA GLN A 38 -20.44 -0.25 -3.05
C GLN A 38 -19.02 -0.57 -3.52
N ILE A 39 -18.59 -1.81 -3.34
CA ILE A 39 -17.41 -2.38 -4.00
C ILE A 39 -17.89 -3.27 -5.14
N THR A 40 -17.28 -3.13 -6.31
CA THR A 40 -17.62 -3.97 -7.48
C THR A 40 -16.43 -4.86 -7.81
N PHE A 41 -16.66 -6.17 -7.85
CA PHE A 41 -15.64 -7.14 -8.23
C PHE A 41 -15.81 -7.55 -9.69
N ASN A 42 -14.70 -7.59 -10.43
CA ASN A 42 -14.68 -8.18 -11.76
C ASN A 42 -14.57 -9.72 -11.62
N LEU A 43 -15.69 -10.41 -11.72
CA LEU A 43 -15.76 -11.86 -11.55
C LEU A 43 -14.97 -12.63 -12.63
N ASP A 44 -14.92 -12.13 -13.87
CA ASP A 44 -14.11 -12.76 -14.94
C ASP A 44 -12.61 -12.72 -14.64
N GLN A 45 -12.13 -11.66 -13.97
CA GLN A 45 -10.74 -11.60 -13.50
C GLN A 45 -10.51 -12.46 -12.25
N LEU A 46 -11.52 -12.56 -11.37
CA LEU A 46 -11.45 -13.35 -10.14
C LEU A 46 -11.43 -14.86 -10.43
N GLU A 47 -12.24 -15.33 -11.39
CA GLU A 47 -12.28 -16.73 -11.81
C GLU A 47 -10.95 -17.21 -12.43
N LYS A 48 -10.16 -16.29 -12.99
CA LYS A 48 -8.83 -16.57 -13.55
C LYS A 48 -7.75 -16.72 -12.47
N LYS A 49 -8.07 -16.40 -11.21
CA LYS A 49 -7.15 -16.45 -10.07
C LYS A 49 -7.39 -17.72 -9.25
N ASP A 50 -6.32 -18.39 -8.85
CA ASP A 50 -6.40 -19.57 -7.98
C ASP A 50 -6.43 -19.13 -6.51
N LEU A 51 -7.63 -18.97 -5.95
CA LEU A 51 -7.84 -18.54 -4.56
C LEU A 51 -7.36 -19.56 -3.51
N SER A 52 -7.04 -20.79 -3.92
CA SER A 52 -6.42 -21.76 -3.00
C SER A 52 -4.96 -21.38 -2.68
N GLN A 53 -4.34 -20.54 -3.52
CA GLN A 53 -3.02 -20.00 -3.27
C GLN A 53 -3.11 -18.86 -2.25
N LYS A 54 -2.45 -19.05 -1.11
CA LYS A 54 -2.41 -18.10 0.01
C LYS A 54 -2.09 -16.66 -0.42
N TYR A 55 -1.10 -16.47 -1.30
CA TYR A 55 -0.70 -15.12 -1.75
C TYR A 55 -1.74 -14.46 -2.64
N ILE A 56 -2.35 -15.20 -3.58
CA ILE A 56 -3.43 -14.68 -4.44
C ILE A 56 -4.59 -14.23 -3.56
N PHE A 57 -4.91 -15.03 -2.55
CA PHE A 57 -5.93 -14.68 -1.56
C PHE A 57 -5.55 -13.44 -0.76
N GLN A 58 -4.31 -13.33 -0.28
CA GLN A 58 -3.80 -12.14 0.43
C GLN A 58 -3.87 -10.88 -0.43
N ASP A 59 -3.41 -10.92 -1.68
CA ASP A 59 -3.48 -9.79 -2.62
C ASP A 59 -4.93 -9.31 -2.82
N ILE A 60 -5.87 -10.25 -2.96
CA ILE A 60 -7.29 -9.92 -3.10
C ILE A 60 -7.84 -9.33 -1.80
N LEU A 61 -7.45 -9.88 -0.65
CA LEU A 61 -7.87 -9.36 0.65
C LEU A 61 -7.36 -7.93 0.86
N GLU A 62 -6.11 -7.64 0.53
CA GLU A 62 -5.55 -6.29 0.58
C GLU A 62 -6.29 -5.31 -0.34
N LEU A 63 -6.65 -5.75 -1.55
CA LEU A 63 -7.47 -4.94 -2.46
C LEU A 63 -8.87 -4.69 -1.89
N VAL A 64 -9.50 -5.70 -1.29
CA VAL A 64 -10.80 -5.53 -0.61
C VAL A 64 -10.67 -4.51 0.52
N ILE A 65 -9.61 -4.59 1.32
CA ILE A 65 -9.34 -3.66 2.42
C ILE A 65 -9.08 -2.24 1.88
N HIS A 66 -8.37 -2.09 0.77
CA HIS A 66 -8.15 -0.82 0.08
C HIS A 66 -9.48 -0.16 -0.28
N GLU A 67 -10.33 -0.87 -1.01
CA GLU A 67 -11.63 -0.35 -1.45
C GLU A 67 -12.57 -0.11 -0.27
N THR A 68 -12.51 -0.97 0.75
CA THR A 68 -13.25 -0.77 2.01
C THR A 68 -12.79 0.51 2.70
N THR A 69 -11.49 0.83 2.69
CA THR A 69 -10.96 2.06 3.29
C THR A 69 -11.52 3.32 2.60
N HIS A 70 -11.69 3.28 1.27
CA HIS A 70 -12.35 4.36 0.54
C HIS A 70 -13.80 4.55 0.97
N LEU A 71 -14.52 3.44 1.09
CA LEU A 71 -15.89 3.41 1.58
C LEU A 71 -16.02 3.90 3.03
N LEU A 72 -15.02 3.63 3.88
CA LEU A 72 -14.94 4.12 5.26
C LEU A 72 -14.60 5.63 5.36
N GLY A 73 -14.64 6.35 4.24
CA GLY A 73 -14.54 7.81 4.24
C GLY A 73 -13.13 8.33 4.01
N PHE A 74 -12.20 7.49 3.54
CA PHE A 74 -10.92 7.97 3.01
C PHE A 74 -10.99 8.23 1.50
N SER A 75 -11.13 9.49 1.11
CA SER A 75 -11.00 9.91 -0.28
C SER A 75 -10.55 11.36 -0.30
N GLN A 76 -9.93 11.81 -1.39
CA GLN A 76 -9.55 13.22 -1.51
C GLN A 76 -10.75 14.17 -1.36
N HIS A 77 -11.94 13.74 -1.78
CA HIS A 77 -13.18 14.51 -1.68
C HIS A 77 -13.79 14.52 -0.27
N SER A 78 -13.51 13.49 0.55
CA SER A 78 -14.01 13.41 1.92
C SER A 78 -13.08 14.06 2.94
N ILE A 79 -11.78 14.25 2.64
CA ILE A 79 -10.83 14.92 3.55
C ILE A 79 -11.34 16.29 4.06
N PRO A 80 -11.90 17.18 3.22
CA PRO A 80 -12.48 18.44 3.69
C PRO A 80 -13.72 18.30 4.59
N LEU A 81 -14.35 17.11 4.62
CA LEU A 81 -15.53 16.80 5.41
C LEU A 81 -15.19 16.13 6.75
N TRP A 82 -13.91 15.85 7.00
CA TRP A 82 -13.48 15.24 8.25
C TRP A 82 -13.67 16.20 9.42
N ILE A 83 -14.04 15.63 10.56
CA ILE A 83 -14.41 16.38 11.74
C ILE A 83 -13.41 16.16 12.89
N GLN A 84 -13.22 17.21 13.66
CA GLN A 84 -12.49 17.18 14.92
C GLN A 84 -13.36 16.64 16.05
N SER A 85 -12.77 16.45 17.24
CA SER A 85 -13.49 15.98 18.43
C SER A 85 -14.62 16.91 18.87
N ASP A 86 -14.52 18.21 18.56
CA ASP A 86 -15.56 19.21 18.81
C ASP A 86 -16.62 19.29 17.69
N LYS A 87 -16.56 18.37 16.71
CA LYS A 87 -17.41 18.29 15.51
C LYS A 87 -17.21 19.42 14.50
N SER A 88 -16.22 20.29 14.69
CA SER A 88 -15.84 21.27 13.67
C SER A 88 -15.04 20.61 12.54
N LEU A 89 -15.07 21.21 11.35
CA LEU A 89 -14.25 20.75 10.23
C LEU A 89 -12.78 21.14 10.43
N TYR A 90 -11.86 20.34 9.91
CA TYR A 90 -10.46 20.75 9.81
C TYR A 90 -10.32 21.97 8.90
N THR A 91 -9.55 22.96 9.35
CA THR A 91 -9.19 24.12 8.52
C THR A 91 -8.02 23.74 7.61
N GLU A 92 -8.26 23.75 6.30
CA GLU A 92 -7.28 23.41 5.27
C GLU A 92 -6.49 22.12 5.60
N PRO A 93 -7.13 20.94 5.73
CA PRO A 93 -6.48 19.70 6.17
C PRO A 93 -5.33 19.22 5.28
N THR A 94 -5.26 19.76 4.06
CA THR A 94 -4.23 19.42 3.07
C THR A 94 -3.56 20.66 2.51
N PHE A 95 -2.34 20.50 2.03
CA PHE A 95 -1.62 21.52 1.26
C PHE A 95 -0.77 20.86 0.18
N ILE A 96 -0.41 21.62 -0.86
CA ILE A 96 0.48 21.13 -1.91
C ILE A 96 1.89 21.66 -1.64
N LYS A 97 2.88 20.78 -1.73
CA LYS A 97 4.30 21.12 -1.62
C LYS A 97 5.09 20.28 -2.63
N LYS A 98 6.15 20.85 -3.18
CA LYS A 98 7.07 20.08 -4.02
C LYS A 98 7.84 19.08 -3.17
N LEU A 99 7.82 17.82 -3.61
CA LEU A 99 8.65 16.75 -3.08
C LEU A 99 9.35 16.10 -4.27
N ARG A 100 10.68 16.22 -4.30
CA ARG A 100 11.56 15.69 -5.36
C ARG A 100 11.19 16.20 -6.75
N GLY A 101 10.74 17.46 -6.81
CA GLY A 101 10.35 18.13 -8.05
C GLY A 101 8.94 17.82 -8.56
N ILE A 102 8.13 17.07 -7.80
CA ILE A 102 6.72 16.80 -8.12
C ILE A 102 5.82 17.49 -7.10
N ASP A 103 4.77 18.16 -7.59
CA ASP A 103 3.73 18.70 -6.73
C ASP A 103 2.99 17.55 -6.04
N THR A 104 3.14 17.47 -4.73
CA THR A 104 2.61 16.39 -3.90
C THR A 104 1.60 16.95 -2.92
N LEU A 105 0.48 16.26 -2.76
CA LEU A 105 -0.55 16.61 -1.78
C LEU A 105 -0.13 16.08 -0.42
N PHE A 106 -0.06 16.95 0.58
CA PHE A 106 0.28 16.59 1.96
C PHE A 106 -0.96 16.67 2.84
N LEU A 107 -1.11 15.69 3.73
CA LEU A 107 -2.13 15.64 4.77
C LEU A 107 -1.52 16.06 6.12
N LYS A 108 -2.10 17.06 6.80
CA LYS A 108 -1.58 17.58 8.08
C LYS A 108 -2.55 17.40 9.25
N THR A 109 -3.42 16.41 9.17
CA THR A 109 -4.36 16.08 10.25
C THR A 109 -3.62 15.52 11.48
N PRO A 110 -4.14 15.74 12.70
CA PRO A 110 -3.37 15.56 13.93
C PRO A 110 -2.82 14.14 14.16
N TYR A 111 -3.65 13.10 14.00
CA TYR A 111 -3.25 11.73 14.32
C TYR A 111 -2.26 11.18 13.30
N VAL A 112 -2.52 11.37 12.00
CA VAL A 112 -1.60 10.99 10.92
C VAL A 112 -0.27 11.70 11.06
N LEU A 113 -0.28 13.03 11.30
CA LEU A 113 0.95 13.79 11.42
C LEU A 113 1.77 13.39 12.66
N TYR A 114 1.10 13.16 13.79
CA TYR A 114 1.74 12.65 14.99
C TYR A 114 2.40 11.28 14.76
N PHE A 115 1.67 10.34 14.14
CA PHE A 115 2.21 9.02 13.82
C PHE A 115 3.38 9.12 12.83
N ALA A 116 3.24 9.90 11.77
CA ALA A 116 4.28 10.11 10.75
C ALA A 116 5.58 10.63 11.37
N ARG A 117 5.50 11.68 12.21
CA ARG A 117 6.67 12.27 12.89
C ARG A 117 7.44 11.23 13.71
N LYS A 118 6.72 10.36 14.41
CA LYS A 118 7.31 9.26 15.19
C LYS A 118 7.88 8.16 14.29
N TYR A 119 7.10 7.68 13.33
CA TYR A 119 7.47 6.59 12.42
C TYR A 119 8.74 6.91 11.63
N PHE A 120 8.81 8.11 11.04
CA PHE A 120 9.98 8.54 10.27
C PHE A 120 11.12 9.07 11.14
N GLY A 121 10.90 9.31 12.44
CA GLY A 121 11.87 10.01 13.28
C GLY A 121 12.12 11.45 12.84
N CYS A 122 11.06 12.14 12.38
CA CYS A 122 11.12 13.53 11.91
C CYS A 122 10.12 14.41 12.66
N PRO A 123 10.50 15.06 13.77
CA PRO A 123 9.60 15.93 14.54
C PRO A 123 9.11 17.17 13.78
N SER A 124 9.90 17.68 12.82
CA SER A 124 9.57 18.88 12.03
C SER A 124 8.80 18.56 10.75
N LEU A 125 8.24 17.35 10.60
CA LEU A 125 7.44 17.01 9.43
C LEU A 125 6.16 17.87 9.42
N ASP A 126 5.90 18.56 8.31
CA ASP A 126 4.76 19.48 8.16
C ASP A 126 3.46 18.78 7.75
N GLY A 127 3.57 17.60 7.13
CA GLY A 127 2.47 16.81 6.62
C GLY A 127 2.96 15.43 6.15
N MET A 128 2.03 14.49 6.01
CA MET A 128 2.28 13.20 5.38
C MET A 128 2.02 13.32 3.87
N PRO A 129 2.99 13.02 2.98
CA PRO A 129 2.73 13.00 1.55
C PRO A 129 1.74 11.89 1.21
N LEU A 130 0.71 12.23 0.44
CA LEU A 130 -0.21 11.25 -0.16
C LEU A 130 0.38 10.79 -1.50
N GLU A 131 0.16 9.51 -1.82
CA GLU A 131 0.70 8.90 -3.04
C GLU A 131 0.11 9.56 -4.29
N ASN A 132 0.97 9.99 -5.22
CA ASN A 132 0.56 10.55 -6.51
C ASN A 132 0.93 9.62 -7.70
N ILE A 133 1.80 8.62 -7.51
CA ILE A 133 2.31 7.69 -8.55
C ILE A 133 2.29 6.20 -8.02
N GLY A 134 2.52 5.11 -8.77
CA GLY A 134 2.37 3.68 -8.34
C GLY A 134 1.02 2.90 -8.37
N GLU A 135 1.06 1.55 -8.40
CA GLU A 135 -0.12 0.66 -8.38
C GLU A 135 -0.68 0.39 -6.95
N ASP A 136 -1.87 -0.22 -6.87
CA ASP A 136 -2.75 -0.38 -5.70
C ASP A 136 -2.33 -1.47 -4.72
N PHE A 137 -1.13 -1.35 -4.13
CA PHE A 137 -0.83 -2.10 -2.91
C PHE A 137 -1.21 -1.26 -1.69
N SER A 138 -1.98 -1.84 -0.77
CA SER A 138 -2.47 -1.15 0.42
C SER A 138 -2.45 -2.07 1.62
N TYR A 139 -1.39 -1.93 2.42
CA TYR A 139 -1.30 -2.51 3.74
C TYR A 139 -2.18 -1.72 4.71
N TYR A 140 -3.02 -2.42 5.47
CA TYR A 140 -3.65 -1.79 6.63
C TYR A 140 -2.59 -1.60 7.70
N SER A 141 -2.04 -0.40 7.78
CA SER A 141 -0.94 -0.07 8.70
C SER A 141 -1.37 0.93 9.77
N GLY A 142 -0.44 1.27 10.67
CA GLY A 142 -0.63 2.37 11.60
C GLY A 142 -0.99 3.70 10.92
N PHE A 143 -0.55 3.94 9.67
CA PHE A 143 -0.99 5.12 8.91
C PHE A 143 -2.49 5.06 8.58
N THR A 144 -2.97 3.93 8.06
CA THR A 144 -4.40 3.74 7.72
C THR A 144 -5.28 3.85 8.96
N ALA A 145 -4.84 3.27 10.09
CA ALA A 145 -5.55 3.37 11.35
C ALA A 145 -5.66 4.83 11.84
N ASN A 146 -4.56 5.58 11.82
CA ASN A 146 -4.56 6.99 12.24
C ASN A 146 -5.30 7.89 11.25
N LEU A 147 -5.30 7.54 9.98
CA LEU A 147 -6.09 8.21 8.94
C LEU A 147 -7.58 8.08 9.24
N LEU A 148 -8.05 6.86 9.53
CA LEU A 148 -9.44 6.62 9.88
C LEU A 148 -9.83 7.36 11.17
N ARG A 149 -8.90 7.54 12.13
CA ARG A 149 -9.17 8.36 13.33
C ARG A 149 -9.34 9.82 13.00
N ASP A 150 -8.49 10.35 12.13
CA ASP A 150 -8.55 11.74 11.69
C ASP A 150 -9.86 12.05 10.94
N THR A 151 -10.57 11.05 10.40
CA THR A 151 -11.91 11.28 9.82
C THR A 151 -12.92 11.84 10.83
N GLY A 152 -12.79 11.45 12.10
CA GLY A 152 -13.78 11.72 13.15
C GLY A 152 -15.07 10.90 13.04
N PHE A 153 -15.16 9.92 12.12
CA PHE A 153 -16.35 9.08 11.93
C PHE A 153 -16.40 7.87 12.87
N TYR A 154 -15.28 7.50 13.47
CA TYR A 154 -15.13 6.29 14.28
C TYR A 154 -14.73 6.66 15.71
N GLU A 155 -15.41 6.06 16.70
CA GLU A 155 -15.13 6.30 18.12
C GLU A 155 -13.80 5.66 18.56
N GLN A 156 -13.50 4.47 18.05
CA GLN A 156 -12.30 3.72 18.41
C GLN A 156 -11.73 3.00 17.18
N ILE A 157 -10.40 2.99 17.09
CA ILE A 157 -9.67 2.23 16.07
C ILE A 157 -8.56 1.47 16.76
N LYS A 158 -8.58 0.14 16.61
CA LYS A 158 -7.58 -0.74 17.19
C LYS A 158 -6.34 -0.77 16.31
N GLU A 159 -5.30 -0.04 16.74
CA GLU A 159 -3.98 -0.06 16.11
C GLU A 159 -3.36 -1.46 16.04
N SER A 160 -3.73 -2.35 16.96
CA SER A 160 -3.25 -3.75 16.99
C SER A 160 -3.66 -4.58 15.78
N MET A 161 -4.56 -4.08 14.93
CA MET A 161 -4.95 -4.71 13.66
C MET A 161 -4.08 -4.23 12.49
N GLY A 162 -3.25 -3.19 12.72
CA GLY A 162 -2.30 -2.69 11.75
C GLY A 162 -1.12 -3.62 11.58
N GLU A 163 -0.76 -3.89 10.33
CA GLU A 163 0.48 -4.55 9.99
C GLU A 163 1.66 -3.63 10.27
N GLU A 164 2.77 -4.24 10.70
CA GLU A 164 4.02 -3.52 10.85
C GLU A 164 4.63 -3.28 9.47
N ILE A 165 4.76 -2.00 9.13
CA ILE A 165 5.52 -1.55 7.97
C ILE A 165 6.95 -1.21 8.39
N LEU A 166 7.91 -1.66 7.57
CA LEU A 166 9.34 -1.40 7.78
C LEU A 166 9.88 -0.34 6.83
N TYR A 167 9.24 -0.18 5.66
CA TYR A 167 9.67 0.76 4.63
C TYR A 167 9.74 2.19 5.17
N ALA A 168 10.89 2.83 4.98
CA ALA A 168 11.17 4.20 5.39
C ALA A 168 11.06 4.46 6.91
N LYS A 169 11.06 3.43 7.76
CA LYS A 169 11.02 3.60 9.22
C LYS A 169 12.31 4.27 9.72
N GLY A 170 12.18 5.34 10.50
CA GLY A 170 13.33 6.06 11.06
C GLY A 170 14.23 6.76 10.04
N VAL A 171 13.73 7.09 8.85
CA VAL A 171 14.55 7.71 7.80
C VAL A 171 15.07 9.11 8.11
N GLY A 172 14.41 9.82 9.03
CA GLY A 172 14.70 11.19 9.41
C GLY A 172 14.11 12.23 8.45
N CYS A 173 14.20 13.50 8.84
CA CYS A 173 13.59 14.61 8.08
C CYS A 173 14.19 14.83 6.69
N GLN A 174 15.42 14.39 6.45
CA GLN A 174 16.08 14.55 5.16
C GLN A 174 15.30 13.84 4.04
N HIS A 175 14.59 12.75 4.36
CA HIS A 175 13.74 12.03 3.41
C HIS A 175 12.67 12.91 2.76
N PHE A 176 12.18 13.95 3.45
CA PHE A 176 11.15 14.86 2.93
C PHE A 176 11.73 16.12 2.29
N THR A 177 12.95 16.04 1.76
CA THR A 177 13.62 17.13 1.05
C THR A 177 13.78 16.78 -0.44
N ASP A 178 13.81 17.80 -1.29
CA ASP A 178 13.78 17.63 -2.76
C ASP A 178 14.96 16.87 -3.37
N SER A 179 16.04 16.64 -2.63
CA SER A 179 17.29 16.06 -3.15
C SER A 179 17.70 14.75 -2.47
N TYR A 180 16.92 14.23 -1.52
CA TYR A 180 17.35 13.09 -0.73
C TYR A 180 16.89 11.76 -1.32
N CYS A 181 17.85 11.03 -1.89
CA CYS A 181 17.79 9.62 -2.24
C CYS A 181 19.00 8.96 -1.61
N ASN A 182 18.86 8.42 -0.39
CA ASN A 182 19.99 7.79 0.28
C ASN A 182 20.14 6.35 -0.20
N SER A 183 20.95 6.15 -1.24
CA SER A 183 21.24 4.84 -1.82
C SER A 183 21.98 3.88 -0.89
N TYR A 184 22.35 4.30 0.32
CA TYR A 184 22.92 3.43 1.35
C TYR A 184 21.89 2.92 2.34
N LYS A 185 20.60 3.20 2.11
CA LYS A 185 19.50 2.56 2.82
C LYS A 185 18.87 1.51 1.93
N ASP A 186 18.45 0.41 2.56
CA ASP A 186 17.96 -0.79 1.88
C ASP A 186 16.71 -0.54 1.01
N GLU A 187 16.02 0.60 1.15
CA GLU A 187 14.87 0.95 0.32
C GLU A 187 15.24 1.51 -1.07
N TYR A 188 16.46 2.01 -1.23
CA TYR A 188 16.96 2.54 -2.51
C TYR A 188 18.08 1.65 -3.05
N CYS A 189 18.22 1.64 -4.37
CA CYS A 189 19.19 0.79 -5.04
C CYS A 189 20.27 1.60 -5.76
N ILE A 190 21.44 1.00 -5.92
CA ILE A 190 22.58 1.51 -6.67
C ILE A 190 22.63 0.77 -8.02
N PRO A 191 22.31 1.42 -9.15
CA PRO A 191 22.22 0.75 -10.45
C PRO A 191 23.48 -0.01 -10.87
N GLN A 192 24.66 0.43 -10.43
CA GLN A 192 25.94 -0.15 -10.82
C GLN A 192 26.27 -1.46 -10.09
N THR A 193 25.77 -1.63 -8.87
CA THR A 193 26.19 -2.74 -7.97
C THR A 193 25.04 -3.64 -7.55
N GLU A 194 23.81 -3.12 -7.57
CA GLU A 194 22.63 -3.78 -7.01
C GLU A 194 21.61 -4.17 -8.08
N GLN A 195 21.96 -4.02 -9.37
CA GLN A 195 21.16 -4.54 -10.45
C GLN A 195 21.01 -6.06 -10.34
N GLY A 196 19.76 -6.53 -10.30
CA GLY A 196 19.45 -7.94 -10.17
C GLY A 196 19.34 -8.43 -8.73
N GLN A 197 19.76 -7.65 -7.73
CA GLN A 197 19.70 -8.07 -6.31
C GLN A 197 18.26 -8.20 -5.79
N CYS A 198 18.11 -8.80 -4.61
CA CYS A 198 16.82 -8.85 -3.94
C CYS A 198 16.30 -7.45 -3.67
N ASP A 199 15.00 -7.25 -3.83
CA ASP A 199 14.36 -6.04 -3.35
C ASP A 199 14.33 -5.99 -1.81
N PHE A 200 13.99 -4.81 -1.27
CA PHE A 200 13.87 -4.56 0.17
C PHE A 200 12.98 -5.58 0.92
N HIS A 201 11.90 -6.06 0.29
CA HIS A 201 10.98 -7.02 0.90
C HIS A 201 11.38 -8.48 0.70
N HIS A 202 12.51 -8.72 0.03
CA HIS A 202 13.01 -10.05 -0.32
C HIS A 202 11.96 -10.89 -1.05
N ILE A 203 11.10 -10.29 -1.87
CA ILE A 203 10.05 -11.00 -2.61
C ILE A 203 10.56 -11.53 -3.95
N GLY A 204 11.67 -10.98 -4.48
CA GLY A 204 12.27 -11.47 -5.71
C GLY A 204 13.50 -10.72 -6.15
N SER A 205 14.11 -11.21 -7.23
CA SER A 205 15.17 -10.47 -7.92
C SER A 205 14.60 -9.23 -8.59
N SER A 206 15.28 -8.10 -8.41
CA SER A 206 14.78 -6.80 -8.82
C SER A 206 15.72 -6.09 -9.79
N ASN A 207 15.18 -5.15 -10.55
CA ASN A 207 15.93 -4.21 -11.36
C ASN A 207 15.94 -2.87 -10.66
N CYS A 208 17.07 -2.16 -10.75
CA CYS A 208 17.20 -0.85 -10.17
C CYS A 208 16.70 0.20 -11.18
N ILE A 209 15.55 0.82 -10.91
CA ILE A 209 14.94 1.76 -11.85
C ILE A 209 14.63 3.09 -11.21
N ILE A 210 14.75 4.16 -12.00
CA ILE A 210 14.46 5.53 -11.56
C ILE A 210 13.01 5.90 -11.84
N GLY A 211 12.41 6.71 -10.98
CA GLY A 211 11.17 7.38 -11.31
C GLY A 211 9.88 6.64 -10.91
N GLN A 212 9.97 5.69 -9.98
CA GLN A 212 8.78 4.98 -9.50
C GLN A 212 8.11 5.72 -8.33
N PHE A 213 6.79 5.57 -8.21
CA PHE A 213 6.02 6.08 -7.06
C PHE A 213 6.27 7.59 -6.79
N ASN A 214 6.09 8.02 -5.55
CA ASN A 214 6.52 9.32 -5.03
C ASN A 214 8.07 9.52 -4.98
N GLU A 215 8.84 8.60 -5.55
CA GLU A 215 10.31 8.58 -5.54
C GLU A 215 10.90 8.93 -6.91
N SER A 216 10.33 9.95 -7.58
CA SER A 216 10.56 10.26 -8.99
C SER A 216 12.02 10.50 -9.45
N ARG A 217 12.91 10.81 -8.51
CA ARG A 217 14.35 11.06 -8.76
C ARG A 217 15.26 10.03 -8.10
N CYS A 218 14.69 9.05 -7.41
CA CYS A 218 15.43 8.02 -6.72
C CYS A 218 15.37 6.72 -7.50
N HIS A 219 16.41 5.91 -7.34
CA HIS A 219 16.42 4.56 -7.87
C HIS A 219 15.83 3.62 -6.82
N THR A 220 14.80 2.87 -7.21
CA THR A 220 14.09 1.92 -6.36
C THR A 220 14.12 0.54 -7.01
N TYR A 221 13.94 -0.48 -6.18
CA TYR A 221 13.89 -1.87 -6.61
C TYR A 221 12.54 -2.18 -7.28
N GLN A 222 12.58 -2.71 -8.51
CA GLN A 222 11.41 -3.24 -9.20
C GLN A 222 11.56 -4.74 -9.48
N VAL A 223 10.71 -5.55 -8.86
CA VAL A 223 10.61 -6.98 -9.15
C VAL A 223 9.63 -7.18 -10.30
N SER A 224 10.03 -7.98 -11.30
CA SER A 224 9.13 -8.39 -12.38
C SER A 224 8.48 -9.73 -12.04
N LEU A 225 7.26 -9.99 -12.53
CA LEU A 225 6.50 -11.22 -12.25
C LEU A 225 7.31 -12.53 -12.41
N GLN A 226 8.22 -12.59 -13.39
CA GLN A 226 9.06 -13.76 -13.69
C GLN A 226 10.21 -13.99 -12.69
N LYS A 227 10.44 -13.04 -11.78
CA LYS A 227 11.54 -13.02 -10.81
C LYS A 227 11.07 -13.09 -9.36
N GLU A 228 9.76 -13.17 -9.14
CA GLU A 228 9.14 -13.36 -7.84
C GLU A 228 9.46 -14.77 -7.32
N CYS A 229 10.00 -14.83 -6.10
CA CYS A 229 10.35 -16.09 -5.44
C CYS A 229 9.12 -16.86 -4.96
N TRP A 230 8.03 -16.15 -4.70
CA TRP A 230 6.79 -16.76 -4.24
C TRP A 230 5.91 -17.33 -5.36
N ASN A 231 6.18 -16.96 -6.61
CA ASN A 231 5.37 -17.36 -7.75
C ASN A 231 5.82 -18.72 -8.28
N ILE A 232 5.11 -19.78 -7.87
CA ILE A 232 5.42 -21.17 -8.25
C ILE A 232 5.43 -21.42 -9.77
N LYS A 233 4.81 -20.56 -10.58
CA LYS A 233 4.86 -20.69 -12.06
C LYS A 233 6.27 -20.41 -12.59
N ASN A 234 7.07 -19.62 -11.87
CA ASN A 234 8.46 -19.34 -12.22
C ASN A 234 9.34 -20.59 -12.09
N MET A 235 8.92 -21.61 -11.33
CA MET A 235 9.60 -22.90 -11.22
C MET A 235 9.80 -23.55 -12.61
N GLN A 236 8.84 -23.41 -13.52
CA GLN A 236 8.95 -24.00 -14.87
C GLN A 236 9.99 -23.30 -15.74
N GLN A 237 10.20 -22.00 -15.53
CA GLN A 237 11.15 -21.18 -16.29
C GLN A 237 12.58 -21.32 -15.75
N SER A 238 12.72 -21.66 -14.46
CA SER A 238 14.00 -21.75 -13.75
C SER A 238 14.57 -23.16 -13.61
N LYS A 239 14.07 -24.18 -14.35
CA LYS A 239 14.49 -25.59 -14.21
C LYS A 239 16.00 -25.81 -14.15
N GLN A 240 16.75 -25.14 -15.03
CA GLN A 240 18.21 -25.25 -15.07
C GLN A 240 18.88 -24.65 -13.81
N LEU A 241 18.31 -23.57 -13.26
CA LEU A 241 18.83 -22.96 -12.03
C LEU A 241 18.48 -23.78 -10.79
N ILE A 242 17.31 -24.45 -10.78
CA ILE A 242 16.89 -25.36 -9.71
C ILE A 242 17.86 -26.54 -9.61
N GLU A 243 18.20 -27.18 -10.73
CA GLU A 243 19.10 -28.34 -10.76
C GLU A 243 20.54 -28.02 -10.35
N VAL A 244 21.03 -26.82 -10.69
CA VAL A 244 22.43 -26.41 -10.44
C VAL A 244 22.60 -25.76 -9.06
N TYR A 245 21.62 -24.96 -8.63
CA TYR A 245 21.75 -24.09 -7.46
C TYR A 245 20.73 -24.37 -6.35
N GLY A 246 19.83 -25.34 -6.53
CA GLY A 246 18.87 -25.74 -5.49
C GLY A 246 17.76 -24.71 -5.23
N ILE A 247 17.53 -23.76 -6.15
CA ILE A 247 16.51 -22.72 -6.00
C ILE A 247 15.13 -23.33 -5.79
N GLN A 248 14.37 -22.80 -4.84
CA GLN A 248 13.00 -23.18 -4.54
C GLN A 248 12.05 -22.01 -4.77
N TYR A 249 10.88 -22.31 -5.31
CA TYR A 249 9.79 -21.35 -5.41
C TYR A 249 8.63 -21.90 -4.59
N GLY A 250 8.06 -21.07 -3.74
CA GLY A 250 7.02 -21.47 -2.82
C GLY A 250 6.40 -20.25 -2.17
N VAL A 251 5.17 -20.39 -1.67
CA VAL A 251 4.41 -19.25 -1.11
C VAL A 251 5.13 -18.52 0.03
N ASP A 252 6.05 -19.20 0.72
CA ASP A 252 6.86 -18.63 1.80
C ASP A 252 8.33 -18.37 1.37
N SER A 253 8.70 -18.64 0.11
CA SER A 253 10.06 -18.45 -0.38
C SER A 253 10.43 -16.99 -0.50
N LYS A 254 11.65 -16.67 -0.07
CA LYS A 254 12.23 -15.32 -0.08
C LYS A 254 13.49 -15.28 -0.92
N CYS A 255 13.81 -14.08 -1.37
CA CYS A 255 15.00 -13.80 -2.14
C CYS A 255 16.22 -13.62 -1.22
N PHE A 256 17.32 -14.31 -1.56
CA PHE A 256 18.60 -14.18 -0.88
C PHE A 256 19.72 -13.76 -1.84
N ASN A 257 20.50 -12.76 -1.41
CA ASN A 257 21.70 -12.32 -2.10
C ASN A 257 22.86 -13.28 -1.77
N SER A 258 23.43 -13.94 -2.78
CA SER A 258 24.58 -14.84 -2.61
C SER A 258 25.91 -14.08 -2.68
N LEU A 259 26.85 -14.41 -1.78
CA LEU A 259 28.21 -13.86 -1.77
C LEU A 259 29.16 -14.57 -2.75
N GLN A 260 28.83 -15.79 -3.20
CA GLN A 260 29.71 -16.62 -4.02
C GLN A 260 29.38 -16.60 -5.51
N GLN A 261 28.18 -16.19 -5.88
CA GLN A 261 27.69 -16.21 -7.27
C GLN A 261 26.87 -14.97 -7.56
N LYS A 262 26.97 -14.44 -8.79
CA LYS A 262 26.08 -13.39 -9.33
C LYS A 262 24.63 -13.88 -9.55
N TYR A 263 24.19 -14.90 -8.82
CA TYR A 263 22.89 -15.55 -8.97
C TYR A 263 22.14 -15.51 -7.64
N LEU A 264 20.84 -15.27 -7.72
CA LEU A 264 19.94 -15.17 -6.58
C LEU A 264 19.32 -16.51 -6.27
N LEU A 265 19.17 -16.79 -4.99
CA LEU A 265 18.47 -17.97 -4.52
C LEU A 265 17.10 -17.52 -4.00
N CYS A 266 16.06 -18.17 -4.51
CA CYS A 266 14.78 -18.21 -3.83
C CYS A 266 14.84 -19.44 -2.91
N GLU A 267 14.66 -19.24 -1.61
CA GLU A 267 14.54 -20.32 -0.61
C GLU A 267 13.27 -20.10 0.20
#